data_AF-B8IIF7-F1
#
_entry.id   AF-B8IIF7-F1
#
_cell.length_a   1.000
_cell.length_b   1.000
_cell.length_c   1.000
_cell.angle_alpha   90.00
_cell.angle_beta   90.00
_cell.angle_gamma   90.00
#
_symmetry.space_group_name_H-M   'P 1'
#
loop_
_entity.id
_entity.type
_entity.pdbx_description
1 polymer ?
#
loop_
_entity_poly.entity_id
_entity_poly.type
_entity_poly.pdbx_seq_one_letter_code
_entity_poly.pdbx_strand_id
1 'polypeptide(L)'
;MPMSQMDRPAELMIWHAGRAAPPGEARIYPTLRQALLAAADCAGDPDALPWIVTEEGEILSPHWIDQHLSEARAPAGVSRLRTWLTHWA
;
A
#
# COMPACT_ATOMS: atom_id res chain seq x y z
N MET A 1 10.53 4.19 4.69
CA MET A 1 11.25 3.01 4.18
C MET A 1 12.54 3.46 3.50
N PRO A 2 13.71 2.87 3.83
CA PRO A 2 14.99 3.18 3.17
C PRO A 2 14.96 2.79 1.69
N MET A 3 15.69 3.54 0.84
CA MET A 3 15.73 3.28 -0.60
C MET A 3 16.17 1.85 -0.94
N SER A 4 17.13 1.30 -0.19
CA SER A 4 17.65 -0.06 -0.37
C SER A 4 16.61 -1.15 -0.15
N GLN A 5 15.63 -0.93 0.73
CA GLN A 5 14.52 -1.88 0.95
C GLN A 5 13.56 -1.89 -0.23
N MET A 6 13.45 -0.77 -0.95
CA MET A 6 12.55 -0.64 -2.08
C MET A 6 12.98 -1.47 -3.31
N ASP A 7 14.27 -1.81 -3.36
CA ASP A 7 14.91 -2.65 -4.39
C ASP A 7 14.95 -4.14 -4.02
N ARG A 8 14.42 -4.53 -2.85
CA ARG A 8 14.37 -5.93 -2.41
C ARG A 8 13.07 -6.62 -2.84
N PRO A 9 13.09 -7.94 -3.04
CA PRO A 9 11.91 -8.73 -3.32
C PRO A 9 10.76 -8.50 -2.32
N ALA A 10 9.54 -8.65 -2.81
CA ALA A 10 8.34 -8.56 -1.99
C ALA A 10 7.22 -9.42 -2.56
N GLU A 11 6.40 -9.98 -1.69
CA GLU A 11 5.22 -10.76 -2.05
C GLU A 11 3.98 -9.90 -1.91
N LEU A 12 3.16 -9.83 -2.96
CA LEU A 12 1.84 -9.19 -2.95
C LEU A 12 0.76 -10.27 -2.86
N MET A 13 -0.16 -10.11 -1.93
CA MET A 13 -1.35 -10.95 -1.77
C MET A 13 -2.59 -10.09 -1.89
N ILE A 14 -3.52 -10.48 -2.77
CA ILE A 14 -4.81 -9.79 -2.89
C ILE A 14 -5.89 -10.58 -2.19
N TRP A 15 -6.45 -9.99 -1.14
CA TRP A 15 -7.63 -10.48 -0.46
C TRP A 15 -8.87 -9.78 -1.00
N HIS A 16 -10.03 -10.39 -0.90
CA HIS A 16 -11.30 -9.75 -1.25
C HIS A 16 -12.18 -9.61 -0.02
N ALA A 17 -12.69 -8.40 0.22
CA ALA A 17 -13.62 -8.13 1.31
C ALA A 17 -14.84 -9.08 1.22
N GLY A 18 -15.25 -9.62 2.37
CA GLY A 18 -16.39 -10.56 2.43
C GLY A 18 -16.08 -11.99 2.00
N ARG A 19 -14.85 -12.30 1.55
CA ARG A 19 -14.43 -13.67 1.23
C ARG A 19 -13.53 -14.22 2.34
N ALA A 20 -14.02 -15.21 3.08
CA ALA A 20 -13.23 -15.94 4.10
C ALA A 20 -12.23 -16.95 3.48
N ALA A 21 -11.97 -16.85 2.18
CA ALA A 21 -11.04 -17.73 1.47
C ALA A 21 -9.62 -17.14 1.53
N PRO A 22 -8.58 -17.98 1.40
CA PRO A 22 -7.22 -17.49 1.19
C PRO A 22 -7.15 -16.52 0.00
N PRO A 23 -6.12 -15.64 -0.07
CA PRO A 23 -5.96 -14.71 -1.17
C PRO A 23 -5.99 -15.49 -2.47
N GLY A 24 -6.80 -15.04 -3.42
CA GLY A 24 -6.98 -15.73 -4.70
C GLY A 24 -5.69 -15.72 -5.52
N GLU A 25 -4.81 -14.76 -5.27
CA GLU A 25 -3.59 -14.53 -6.02
C GLU A 25 -2.50 -13.96 -5.08
N ALA A 26 -1.49 -14.78 -4.83
CA ALA A 26 -0.22 -14.35 -4.22
C ALA A 26 0.85 -14.34 -5.32
N ARG A 27 1.56 -13.22 -5.47
CA ARG A 27 2.59 -13.04 -6.49
C ARG A 27 3.82 -12.39 -5.90
N ILE A 28 4.97 -13.03 -6.11
CA ILE A 28 6.27 -12.50 -5.74
C ILE A 28 6.74 -11.55 -6.85
N TYR A 29 7.17 -10.36 -6.45
CA TYR A 29 7.79 -9.36 -7.31
C TYR A 29 9.28 -9.23 -6.99
N PRO A 30 10.12 -8.92 -7.99
CA PRO A 30 11.57 -8.75 -7.77
C PRO A 30 11.91 -7.56 -6.88
N THR A 31 11.02 -6.56 -6.79
CA THR A 31 11.21 -5.36 -5.98
C THR A 31 9.92 -4.93 -5.28
N LEU A 32 10.05 -4.33 -4.10
CA LEU A 32 8.94 -3.70 -3.38
C LEU A 32 8.31 -2.57 -4.20
N ARG A 33 9.08 -1.82 -5.01
CA ARG A 33 8.49 -0.83 -5.95
C ARG A 33 7.48 -1.48 -6.90
N GLN A 34 7.84 -2.62 -7.50
CA GLN A 34 6.96 -3.31 -8.44
C GLN A 34 5.73 -3.89 -7.74
N ALA A 35 5.87 -4.42 -6.52
CA ALA A 35 4.73 -4.86 -5.73
C ALA A 35 3.77 -3.70 -5.40
N LEU A 36 4.29 -2.51 -5.06
CA LEU A 36 3.49 -1.31 -4.80
C LEU A 36 2.77 -0.79 -6.05
N LEU A 37 3.43 -0.83 -7.22
CA LEU A 37 2.80 -0.48 -8.49
C LEU A 37 1.64 -1.44 -8.81
N ALA A 38 1.86 -2.74 -8.68
CA ALA A 38 0.81 -3.73 -8.89
C ALA A 38 -0.34 -3.60 -7.87
N ALA A 39 -0.04 -3.24 -6.62
CA ALA A 39 -1.07 -2.95 -5.62
C ALA A 39 -1.88 -1.69 -5.97
N ALA A 40 -1.25 -0.68 -6.57
CA ALA A 40 -1.93 0.52 -7.03
C ALA A 40 -2.92 0.23 -8.18
N ASP A 41 -2.60 -0.72 -9.06
CA ASP A 41 -3.52 -1.16 -10.12
C ASP A 41 -4.81 -1.78 -9.55
N CYS A 42 -4.75 -2.36 -8.34
CA CYS A 42 -5.93 -2.88 -7.64
C CYS A 42 -6.83 -1.80 -7.05
N ALA A 43 -6.39 -0.53 -6.97
CA ALA A 43 -7.17 0.54 -6.33
C ALA A 43 -8.51 0.87 -7.04
N GLY A 44 -8.73 0.33 -8.24
CA GLY A 44 -10.02 0.42 -8.94
C GLY A 44 -11.10 -0.54 -8.43
N ASP A 45 -10.72 -1.54 -7.63
CA ASP A 45 -11.65 -2.50 -7.01
C ASP A 45 -11.75 -2.21 -5.49
N PRO A 46 -12.88 -1.70 -4.99
CA PRO A 46 -13.04 -1.37 -3.58
C PRO A 46 -13.03 -2.60 -2.66
N ASP A 47 -13.27 -3.80 -3.21
CA ASP A 47 -13.21 -5.04 -2.44
C ASP A 47 -11.82 -5.65 -2.43
N ALA A 48 -10.88 -5.17 -3.28
CA ALA A 48 -9.50 -5.64 -3.29
C ALA A 48 -8.71 -5.06 -2.13
N LEU A 49 -8.20 -5.95 -1.29
CA LEU A 49 -7.39 -5.66 -0.12
C LEU A 49 -5.96 -6.16 -0.37
N PRO A 50 -5.05 -5.31 -0.91
CA PRO A 50 -3.67 -5.68 -1.15
C PRO A 50 -2.87 -5.71 0.14
N TRP A 51 -2.12 -6.79 0.36
CA TRP A 51 -1.16 -6.95 1.43
C TRP A 51 0.20 -7.25 0.83
N ILE A 52 1.26 -6.59 1.32
CA ILE A 52 2.62 -6.86 0.86
C ILE A 52 3.45 -7.40 2.03
N VAL A 53 4.19 -8.48 1.80
CA VAL A 53 5.23 -8.97 2.71
C VAL A 53 6.59 -8.66 2.09
N THR A 54 7.43 -7.90 2.80
CA THR A 54 8.78 -7.58 2.34
C THR A 54 9.72 -8.78 2.56
N GLU A 55 10.87 -8.79 1.89
CA GLU A 55 11.94 -9.78 2.15
C GLU A 55 12.33 -9.87 3.64
N GLU A 56 12.29 -8.75 4.37
CA GLU A 56 12.61 -8.69 5.79
C GLU A 56 11.46 -9.17 6.70
N GLY A 57 10.34 -9.60 6.11
CA GLY A 57 9.17 -10.11 6.81
C GLY A 57 8.23 -9.03 7.33
N GLU A 58 8.41 -7.77 6.93
CA GLU A 58 7.47 -6.70 7.28
C GLU A 58 6.18 -6.86 6.50
N ILE A 59 5.05 -6.67 7.18
CA ILE A 59 3.72 -6.77 6.59
C ILE A 59 3.18 -5.35 6.39
N LEU A 60 2.97 -4.99 5.13
CA LEU A 60 2.37 -3.73 4.71
C LEU A 60 0.87 -3.97 4.46
N SER A 61 0.03 -3.33 5.27
CA SER A 61 -1.42 -3.46 5.19
C SER A 61 -2.02 -2.62 4.05
N PRO A 62 -3.25 -2.90 3.60
CA PRO A 62 -3.94 -2.11 2.59
C PRO A 62 -3.96 -0.60 2.94
N HIS A 63 -4.20 -0.28 4.21
CA HIS A 63 -4.22 1.10 4.68
C HIS A 63 -2.85 1.78 4.64
N TRP A 64 -1.76 1.05 4.88
CA TRP A 64 -0.41 1.59 4.74
C TRP A 64 -0.10 1.87 3.26
N ILE A 65 -0.45 0.94 2.37
CA ILE A 65 -0.23 1.04 0.93
C ILE A 65 -1.00 2.24 0.36
N ASP A 66 -2.28 2.39 0.70
CA ASP A 66 -3.10 3.53 0.27
C ASP A 66 -2.51 4.88 0.69
N GLN A 67 -2.07 5.00 1.95
CA GLN A 67 -1.41 6.22 2.44
C GLN A 67 -0.12 6.49 1.67
N HIS A 68 0.72 5.47 1.49
CA HIS A 68 1.98 5.62 0.77
C HIS A 68 1.78 6.07 -0.68
N LEU A 69 0.81 5.48 -1.39
CA LEU A 69 0.45 5.85 -2.76
C LEU A 69 -0.16 7.26 -2.82
N SER A 70 -0.96 7.63 -1.84
CA SER A 70 -1.53 8.98 -1.73
C SER A 70 -0.45 10.04 -1.50
N GLU A 71 0.52 9.75 -0.63
CA GLU A 71 1.69 10.61 -0.39
C GLU A 71 2.57 10.74 -1.63
N ALA A 72 2.79 9.64 -2.37
CA ALA A 72 3.56 9.64 -3.62
C ALA A 72 2.88 10.43 -4.76
N ARG A 73 1.54 10.52 -4.75
CA ARG A 73 0.74 11.26 -5.73
C ARG A 73 0.55 12.73 -5.36
N ALA A 74 0.75 13.10 -4.10
CA ALA A 74 0.66 14.50 -3.69
C ALA A 74 1.79 15.30 -4.35
N PRO A 75 1.50 16.47 -4.97
CA PRO A 75 2.56 17.31 -5.51
C PRO A 75 3.50 17.70 -4.37
N ALA A 76 4.81 17.47 -4.57
CA ALA A 76 5.87 17.86 -3.65
C ALA A 76 5.84 19.37 -3.41
N GLY A 77 5.04 19.82 -2.44
CA GLY A 77 4.78 21.25 -2.27
C GLY A 77 3.70 21.64 -1.27
N VAL A 78 2.99 20.71 -0.63
CA VAL A 78 2.12 21.04 0.50
C VAL A 78 2.50 20.18 1.69
N SER A 79 3.47 20.66 2.46
CA SER A 79 3.61 20.30 3.87
C SER A 79 2.24 20.45 4.54
N ARG A 80 1.57 19.33 4.80
CA ARG A 80 0.40 19.33 5.69
C ARG A 80 0.92 19.50 7.12
N LEU A 81 1.22 20.74 7.48
CA LEU A 81 1.22 21.17 8.86
C LEU A 81 -0.12 20.73 9.47
N ARG A 82 -0.02 19.99 10.57
CA ARG A 82 -1.12 19.81 11.51
C ARG A 82 -1.71 21.18 11.83
N THR A 83 -3.00 21.35 11.62
CA THR A 83 -3.77 22.35 12.39
C THR A 83 -5.12 21.73 12.71
N TRP A 84 -5.26 21.34 13.97
CA TRP A 84 -6.55 21.24 14.66
C TRP A 84 -7.05 22.68 14.91
N LEU A 85 -8.33 22.96 14.65
CA LEU A 85 -9.19 24.13 14.97
C LEU A 85 -10.01 24.47 13.71
N THR A 86 -11.35 24.40 13.65
CA THR A 86 -12.40 24.79 14.63
C THR A 86 -13.65 23.91 14.38
N HIS A 87 -14.19 23.22 15.40
CA HIS A 87 -15.36 23.65 16.21
C HIS A 87 -16.57 24.12 15.38
N TRP A 88 -17.64 23.32 15.48
CA TRP A 88 -19.06 23.49 15.13
C TRP A 88 -19.55 24.82 14.53
N ALA A 89 -20.47 24.67 13.57
CA ALA A 89 -21.72 25.44 13.50
C ALA A 89 -22.86 24.49 13.11
#